data_AF-A0A0L8I2K6-F1
#
_entry.id   AF-A0A0L8I2K6-F1
#
_cell.length_a   1.000
_cell.length_b   1.000
_cell.length_c   1.000
_cell.angle_alpha   90.00
_cell.angle_beta   90.00
_cell.angle_gamma   90.00
#
_symmetry.space_group_name_H-M   'P 1'
#
loop_
_entity.id
_entity.type
_entity.pdbx_description
1 polymer ?
#
loop_
_entity_poly.entity_id
_entity_poly.type
_entity_poly.pdbx_seq_one_letter_code
_entity_poly.pdbx_strand_id
1 'polypeptide(L)' 'ARLIRSIDTSVNPCDNFFDYTCGQWVKRHAIPDDLSSIDTFTVLRDEVENTLRDTDFVC' A
#
# COMPACT_ATOMS: atom_id res chain seq x y z
N ALA A 1 5.30 13.38 0.96
CA ALA A 1 5.30 12.75 -0.37
C ALA A 1 5.29 11.22 -0.24
N ARG A 2 4.29 10.52 -0.79
CA ARG A 2 4.11 9.05 -0.65
C ARG A 2 5.06 8.24 -1.55
N LEU A 3 5.40 8.78 -2.72
CA LEU A 3 6.26 8.16 -3.73
C LEU A 3 7.68 7.83 -3.22
N ILE A 4 8.35 8.78 -2.57
CA ILE A 4 9.75 8.60 -2.13
C ILE A 4 9.89 7.46 -1.11
N ARG A 5 8.82 7.13 -0.37
CA ARG A 5 8.85 6.06 0.64
C ARG A 5 8.71 4.66 0.05
N SER A 6 8.23 4.54 -1.18
CA SER A 6 8.03 3.26 -1.87
C SER A 6 9.22 2.84 -2.73
N ILE A 7 10.12 3.79 -3.05
CA ILE A 7 11.27 3.58 -3.92
C ILE A 7 12.37 2.82 -3.19
N ASP A 8 12.88 1.75 -3.82
CA ASP A 8 14.05 1.01 -3.40
C ASP A 8 15.25 1.36 -4.29
N THR A 9 16.12 2.27 -3.84
CA THR A 9 17.30 2.69 -4.60
C THR A 9 18.40 1.63 -4.69
N SER A 10 18.24 0.48 -4.04
CA SER A 10 19.16 -0.66 -4.18
C SER A 10 18.96 -1.44 -5.48
N VAL A 11 17.81 -1.25 -6.14
CA VAL A 11 17.48 -1.90 -7.42
C VAL A 11 17.76 -0.94 -8.57
N ASN A 12 18.36 -1.45 -9.64
CA ASN A 12 18.53 -0.66 -10.85
C ASN A 12 17.18 -0.57 -11.61
N PRO A 13 16.65 0.63 -11.90
CA PRO A 13 15.39 0.80 -12.62
C PRO A 13 15.40 0.21 -14.04
N CYS A 14 16.57 0.08 -14.67
CA CYS A 14 16.71 -0.53 -15.99
C CYS A 14 16.56 -2.06 -15.96
N ASP A 15 16.80 -2.68 -14.80
CA ASP A 15 16.74 -4.13 -14.63
C ASP A 15 15.36 -4.55 -14.09
N ASN A 16 14.84 -3.85 -13.08
CA ASN A 16 13.49 -4.06 -12.58
C ASN A 16 12.86 -2.76 -12.06
N PHE A 17 12.12 -2.09 -12.93
CA PHE A 17 11.43 -0.84 -12.59
C PHE A 17 10.34 -1.01 -11.54
N PHE A 18 9.70 -2.19 -11.48
CA PHE A 18 8.68 -2.47 -10.48
C PHE A 18 9.29 -2.54 -9.08
N ASP A 19 10.35 -3.33 -8.89
CA ASP A 19 11.03 -3.42 -7.60
C ASP A 19 11.69 -2.11 -7.20
N TYR A 20 12.20 -1.33 -8.16
CA TYR A 20 12.73 0.00 -7.88
C TYR A 20 11.67 0.96 -7.35
N THR A 21 10.44 0.95 -7.89
CA THR A 21 9.40 1.92 -7.51
C THR A 21 8.50 1.46 -6.37
N CYS A 22 8.27 0.16 -6.26
CA CYS A 22 7.33 -0.47 -5.34
C CYS A 22 7.99 -1.42 -4.34
N GLY A 23 9.29 -1.73 -4.45
CA GLY A 23 9.95 -2.74 -3.64
C GLY A 23 9.88 -2.47 -2.14
N GLN A 24 9.95 -1.20 -1.71
CA GLN A 24 9.76 -0.84 -0.31
C GLN A 24 8.28 -0.94 0.13
N TRP A 25 7.34 -0.75 -0.81
CA TRP A 25 5.92 -0.91 -0.52
C TRP A 25 5.58 -2.37 -0.24
N VAL A 26 6.05 -3.29 -1.09
CA VAL A 26 5.86 -4.75 -0.93
C VAL A 26 6.47 -5.24 0.38
N LYS A 27 7.67 -4.78 0.75
CA LYS A 27 8.32 -5.12 2.02
C LYS A 27 7.54 -4.68 3.26
N ARG A 28 6.73 -3.62 3.15
CA ARG A 28 5.96 -3.05 4.27
C ARG A 28 4.51 -3.52 4.33
N HIS A 29 3.95 -3.98 3.22
CA HIS A 29 2.56 -4.40 3.10
C HIS A 29 2.51 -5.88 2.75
N ALA A 30 2.80 -6.72 3.74
CA ALA A 30 2.56 -8.16 3.62
C ALA A 30 1.06 -8.42 3.49
N ILE A 31 0.69 -9.43 2.72
CA ILE A 31 -0.71 -9.83 2.55
C ILE A 31 -1.19 -10.40 3.90
N PRO A 32 -2.19 -9.77 4.55
CA PRO A 32 -2.77 -10.29 5.79
C PRO A 32 -3.65 -11.52 5.51
N ASP A 33 -3.91 -12.34 6.54
CA ASP A 33 -4.56 -13.65 6.40
C ASP A 33 -5.99 -13.60 5.83
N ASP A 34 -6.65 -12.45 5.94
CA ASP A 34 -8.01 -12.20 5.44
C ASP A 34 -8.05 -11.82 3.95
N LEU A 35 -6.90 -11.60 3.32
CA LEU A 35 -6.80 -11.17 1.93
C LEU A 35 -5.99 -12.17 1.08
N SER A 36 -6.40 -12.32 -0.17
CA SER A 36 -5.62 -13.08 -1.18
C SER A 36 -4.60 -12.19 -1.92
N SER A 37 -4.78 -10.88 -1.87
CA SER A 37 -3.92 -9.87 -2.47
C SER A 37 -4.10 -8.53 -1.78
N ILE A 38 -3.03 -7.75 -1.68
CA ILE A 38 -3.07 -6.37 -1.21
C ILE A 38 -2.49 -5.44 -2.28
N ASP A 39 -3.16 -4.31 -2.51
CA ASP A 39 -2.73 -3.27 -3.42
C ASP A 39 -3.03 -1.87 -2.85
N THR A 40 -2.70 -0.83 -3.60
CA THR A 40 -2.97 0.56 -3.16
C THR A 40 -4.46 0.85 -3.03
N PHE A 41 -5.34 0.23 -3.84
CA PHE A 41 -6.78 0.45 -3.77
C PHE A 41 -7.40 -0.21 -2.55
N THR A 42 -6.87 -1.36 -2.15
CA THR A 42 -7.25 -2.07 -0.93
C THR A 42 -7.00 -1.18 0.29
N VAL A 43 -5.79 -0.61 0.39
CA VAL A 43 -5.46 0.36 1.46
C VAL A 43 -6.39 1.57 1.44
N LEU A 44 -6.69 2.13 0.26
CA LEU A 44 -7.60 3.27 0.14
C LEU A 44 -9.03 2.93 0.54
N ARG A 45 -9.52 1.73 0.18
CA ARG A 45 -10.85 1.26 0.57
C ARG A 45 -10.93 1.13 2.09
N ASP A 46 -9.93 0.51 2.71
CA ASP A 46 -9.91 0.33 4.16
C ASP A 46 -9.86 1.69 4.88
N GLU A 47 -9.11 2.67 4.37
CA GLU A 47 -9.12 4.05 4.88
C GLU A 47 -10.52 4.69 4.79
N VAL A 48 -11.22 4.52 3.67
CA VAL A 48 -12.59 5.04 3.49
C VAL A 48 -13.57 4.33 4.40
N GLU A 49 -13.52 3.00 4.51
CA GLU A 49 -14.40 2.21 5.39
C GLU A 49 -14.19 2.59 6.86
N ASN A 50 -12.95 2.75 7.31
CA ASN A 50 -12.65 3.21 8.66
C ASN A 50 -13.20 4.62 8.91
N THR A 51 -13.05 5.52 7.93
CA THR A 51 -13.62 6.87 8.04
C THR A 51 -15.14 6.84 8.17
N LEU A 52 -15.82 6.01 7.35
CA LEU A 52 -17.28 5.86 7.42
C LEU A 52 -17.71 5.31 8.78
N ARG A 53 -17.04 4.27 9.28
CA ARG A 53 -17.29 3.69 10.61
C ARG A 53 -17.09 4.70 11.75
N ASP A 54 -16.07 5.54 11.66
CA ASP A 54 -15.81 6.59 12.64
C ASP A 54 -16.90 7.68 12.60
N THR A 55 -17.41 8.00 11.41
CA THR A 55 -18.52 8.96 11.25
C THR A 55 -19.89 8.37 11.60
N ASP A 56 -20.03 7.06 11.64
CA ASP A 56 -21.26 6.34 11.99
C ASP A 56 -21.49 6.23 13.52
N PHE A 57 -20.71 6.92 14.36
CA PHE A 57 -21.06 7.10 15.79
C PHE A 57 -22.19 8.13 16.03
N VAL A 58 -22.88 8.57 14.98
CA VAL A 58 -24.09 9.39 15.09
C VAL A 58 -25.18 8.84 14.17
N CYS A 59 -25.78 7.73 14.59
CA CYS A 59 -27.22 7.50 14.53
C CYS A 59 -27.68 6.88 15.86
#